data_AF-A0A7K3DG91-F1
#
_entry.id   AF-A0A7K3DG91-F1
#
_cell.length_a   1.000
_cell.length_b   1.000
_cell.length_c   1.000
_cell.angle_alpha   90.00
_cell.angle_beta   90.00
_cell.angle_gamma   90.00
#
_symmetry.space_group_name_H-M   'P 1'
#
loop_
_entity.id
_entity.type
_entity.pdbx_description
1 polymer ?
#
loop_
_entity_poly.entity_id
_entity_poly.type
_entity_poly.pdbx_seq_one_letter_code
_entity_poly.pdbx_strand_id
1 'polypeptide(L)'
;MSEVIAGVRIPDSALAREATELVRDAASPLLYDHSRRVFLFGALRGREQGIGHDAELLYVGALFHDLGLTEGHRRTDQRFEIE
;
A
#
# COMPACT_ATOMS: atom_id res chain seq x y z
N MET A 1 -5.63 5.85 -17.95
CA MET A 1 -5.79 7.06 -17.11
C MET A 1 -5.65 6.63 -15.66
N SER A 2 -4.93 7.40 -14.85
CA SER A 2 -4.80 7.12 -13.41
C SER A 2 -6.17 7.15 -12.73
N GLU A 3 -6.43 6.14 -11.89
CA GLU A 3 -7.64 6.01 -11.09
C GLU A 3 -7.69 7.10 -10.00
N VAL A 4 -8.89 7.61 -9.70
CA VAL A 4 -9.10 8.61 -8.64
C VAL A 4 -10.24 8.15 -7.74
N ILE A 5 -9.97 8.03 -6.43
CA ILE A 5 -10.95 7.60 -5.42
C ILE A 5 -11.01 8.65 -4.32
N ALA A 6 -12.21 9.17 -4.01
CA ALA A 6 -12.40 10.21 -2.99
C ALA A 6 -11.48 11.44 -3.15
N GLY A 7 -11.14 11.78 -4.40
CA GLY A 7 -10.21 12.88 -4.73
C GLY A 7 -8.74 12.59 -4.43
N VAL A 8 -8.37 11.33 -4.17
CA VAL A 8 -6.98 10.85 -4.10
C VAL A 8 -6.65 10.15 -5.42
N ARG A 9 -5.57 10.57 -6.07
CA ARG A 9 -5.05 9.95 -7.30
C ARG A 9 -4.22 8.73 -6.93
N ILE A 10 -4.49 7.58 -7.55
CA ILE A 10 -3.65 6.39 -7.40
C ILE A 10 -2.39 6.56 -8.26
N PRO A 11 -1.17 6.43 -7.70
CA PRO A 11 0.06 6.49 -8.49
C PRO A 11 0.05 5.47 -9.63
N ASP A 12 0.45 5.90 -10.82
CA ASP A 12 0.44 5.08 -12.03
C ASP A 12 1.78 5.08 -12.78
N SER A 13 2.86 5.37 -12.06
CA SER A 13 4.21 5.12 -12.56
C SER A 13 4.46 3.63 -12.82
N ALA A 14 5.55 3.32 -13.52
CA ALA A 14 5.96 1.92 -13.72
C ALA A 14 6.14 1.19 -12.38
N LEU A 15 6.86 1.80 -11.43
CA LEU A 15 7.08 1.24 -10.10
C LEU A 15 5.76 0.98 -9.37
N ALA A 16 4.83 1.94 -9.36
CA ALA A 16 3.55 1.77 -8.67
C ALA A 16 2.69 0.66 -9.28
N ARG A 17 2.74 0.49 -10.61
CA ARG A 17 2.01 -0.58 -11.31
C ARG A 17 2.60 -1.96 -10.99
N GLU A 18 3.91 -2.11 -11.11
CA GLU A 18 4.61 -3.36 -10.79
C GLU A 18 4.44 -3.74 -9.31
N ALA A 19 4.53 -2.78 -8.40
CA ALA A 19 4.23 -2.96 -6.97
C ALA A 19 2.79 -3.43 -6.75
N THR A 20 1.82 -2.83 -7.47
CA THR A 20 0.41 -3.19 -7.35
C THR A 20 0.16 -4.62 -7.83
N GLU A 21 0.76 -5.02 -8.94
CA GLU A 21 0.65 -6.37 -9.51
C GLU A 21 1.28 -7.42 -8.58
N LEU A 22 2.51 -7.19 -8.11
CA LEU A 22 3.19 -8.09 -7.19
C LEU A 22 2.36 -8.35 -5.93
N VAL A 23 1.88 -7.29 -5.27
CA VAL A 23 1.11 -7.44 -4.03
C VAL A 23 -0.26 -8.06 -4.30
N ARG A 24 -0.90 -7.75 -5.44
CA ARG A 24 -2.18 -8.38 -5.82
C ARG A 24 -2.04 -9.89 -6.02
N ASP A 25 -0.92 -10.34 -6.59
CA ASP A 25 -0.66 -11.76 -6.84
C ASP A 25 -0.23 -12.51 -5.58
N ALA A 26 0.50 -11.84 -4.68
CA ALA A 26 1.01 -12.44 -3.44
C ALA A 26 0.00 -12.47 -2.28
N ALA A 27 -0.90 -11.49 -2.21
CA ALA A 27 -1.81 -11.30 -1.08
C ALA A 27 -3.23 -11.82 -1.37
N SER A 28 -3.98 -12.13 -0.31
CA SER A 28 -5.43 -12.37 -0.46
C SER A 28 -6.15 -11.08 -0.90
N PRO A 29 -7.32 -11.18 -1.55
CA PRO A 29 -8.10 -9.98 -1.90
C PRO A 29 -8.36 -9.06 -0.70
N LEU A 30 -8.59 -9.64 0.48
CA LEU A 30 -8.81 -8.89 1.71
C LEU A 30 -7.60 -8.04 2.10
N LEU A 31 -6.39 -8.63 2.09
CA LEU A 31 -5.15 -7.93 2.44
C LEU A 31 -4.78 -6.89 1.37
N TYR A 32 -4.91 -7.23 0.08
CA TYR A 32 -4.69 -6.28 -1.00
C TYR A 32 -5.60 -5.05 -0.89
N ASP A 33 -6.91 -5.25 -0.70
CA ASP A 33 -7.87 -4.17 -0.56
C ASP A 33 -7.66 -3.40 0.76
N HIS A 34 -7.20 -4.06 1.82
CA HIS A 34 -6.79 -3.41 3.06
C HIS A 34 -5.63 -2.43 2.82
N SER A 35 -4.53 -2.88 2.23
CA SER A 35 -3.38 -2.04 1.89
C SER A 35 -3.75 -0.85 1.02
N ARG A 36 -4.64 -1.03 0.04
CA ARG A 36 -5.17 0.09 -0.77
C ARG A 36 -5.95 1.10 0.08
N ARG A 37 -6.78 0.64 1.02
CA ARG A 37 -7.50 1.53 1.94
C ARG A 37 -6.54 2.27 2.87
N VAL A 38 -5.44 1.65 3.32
CA VAL A 38 -4.40 2.30 4.13
C VAL A 38 -3.81 3.49 3.37
N PHE A 39 -3.46 3.33 2.09
CA PHE A 39 -3.00 4.46 1.25
C PHE A 39 -4.05 5.59 1.18
N LEU A 40 -5.30 5.25 0.84
CA LEU A 40 -6.36 6.24 0.69
C LEU A 40 -6.60 7.01 2.00
N PHE A 41 -6.72 6.31 3.12
CA PHE A 41 -6.94 6.94 4.42
C PHE A 41 -5.72 7.75 4.87
N GLY A 42 -4.50 7.26 4.64
CA GLY A 42 -3.28 8.01 4.89
C GLY A 42 -3.21 9.31 4.10
N ALA A 43 -3.51 9.26 2.80
CA ALA A 43 -3.51 10.44 1.93
C ALA A 43 -4.60 11.45 2.34
N LEU A 44 -5.81 10.98 2.65
CA LEU A 44 -6.90 11.83 3.13
C LEU A 44 -6.55 12.50 4.47
N ARG A 45 -5.97 11.76 5.41
CA ARG A 45 -5.58 12.27 6.72
C ARG A 45 -4.42 13.26 6.62
N GLY A 46 -3.42 12.96 5.80
CA GLY A 46 -2.31 13.88 5.52
C GLY A 46 -2.81 15.20 4.95
N ARG A 47 -3.76 15.16 3.99
CA ARG A 47 -4.41 16.36 3.44
C ARG A 47 -5.16 17.16 4.51
N GLU A 48 -5.95 16.49 5.35
CA GLU A 48 -6.69 17.15 6.45
C GLU A 48 -5.74 17.85 7.44
N GLN A 49 -4.58 17.25 7.71
CA GLN A 49 -3.59 17.77 8.66
C GLN A 49 -2.55 18.71 8.04
N GLY A 50 -2.58 18.94 6.73
CA GLY A 50 -1.57 19.74 6.02
C GLY A 50 -0.18 19.09 5.99
N ILE A 51 -0.09 17.75 6.13
CA ILE A 51 1.15 17.00 6.07
C ILE A 51 1.43 16.57 4.62
N GLY A 52 2.46 17.17 4.04
CA GLY A 52 2.97 16.79 2.72
C GLY A 52 3.62 15.41 2.76
N HIS A 53 3.43 14.63 1.70
CA HIS A 53 4.05 13.33 1.50
C HIS A 53 4.29 13.07 0.01
N ASP A 54 5.25 12.21 -0.30
CA ASP A 54 5.39 11.64 -1.64
C ASP A 54 4.32 10.56 -1.82
N ALA A 55 3.47 10.72 -2.84
CA ALA A 55 2.33 9.83 -3.06
C ALA A 55 2.75 8.43 -3.53
N GLU A 56 3.82 8.31 -4.31
CA GLU A 56 4.32 7.01 -4.78
C GLU A 56 4.96 6.25 -3.62
N LEU A 57 5.77 6.93 -2.80
CA LEU A 57 6.38 6.34 -1.62
C LEU A 57 5.32 5.88 -0.61
N LEU A 58 4.30 6.71 -0.33
CA LEU A 58 3.20 6.33 0.55
C LEU A 58 2.42 5.14 -0.01
N TYR A 59 2.16 5.12 -1.32
CA TYR A 59 1.42 4.03 -1.95
C TYR A 59 2.18 2.71 -1.92
N VAL A 60 3.46 2.71 -2.30
CA VAL A 60 4.31 1.51 -2.25
C VAL A 60 4.47 1.03 -0.81
N GLY A 61 4.72 1.94 0.14
CA GLY A 61 4.81 1.60 1.56
C GLY A 61 3.51 0.94 2.07
N ALA A 62 2.35 1.54 1.76
CA ALA A 62 1.06 0.98 2.14
C ALA A 62 0.79 -0.38 1.49
N LEU A 63 1.16 -0.59 0.22
CA LEU A 63 1.01 -1.89 -0.45
C LEU A 63 1.78 -3.01 0.26
N PHE A 64 3.03 -2.75 0.64
CA PHE A 64 3.94 -3.76 1.17
C PHE A 64 3.87 -3.96 2.68
N HIS A 65 3.22 -3.06 3.44
CA HIS A 65 3.30 -3.07 4.90
C HIS A 65 2.82 -4.35 5.57
N ASP A 66 1.97 -5.14 4.91
CA ASP A 66 1.40 -6.42 5.38
C ASP A 66 1.91 -7.63 4.58
N LEU A 67 2.85 -7.45 3.63
CA LEU A 67 3.25 -8.53 2.73
C LEU A 67 3.86 -9.73 3.47
N GLY A 68 4.56 -9.50 4.58
CA GLY A 68 5.13 -10.56 5.42
C GLY A 68 4.09 -11.42 6.17
N LEU A 69 2.79 -11.11 6.07
CA LEU A 69 1.71 -11.98 6.54
C LEU A 69 1.34 -13.07 5.50
N THR A 70 1.82 -12.96 4.26
CA THR A 70 1.51 -13.89 3.17
C THR A 70 2.39 -15.14 3.20
N GLU A 71 1.88 -16.30 2.76
CA GLU A 71 2.61 -17.58 2.81
C GLU A 71 3.99 -17.51 2.14
N GLY A 72 4.12 -16.81 1.00
CA GLY A 72 5.37 -16.71 0.25
C GLY A 72 6.42 -15.80 0.88
N HIS A 73 6.04 -14.95 1.85
CA HIS A 73 6.93 -13.94 2.44
C HIS A 73 6.99 -14.00 3.97
N ARG A 74 6.17 -14.84 4.61
CA ARG A 74 6.16 -14.98 6.07
C ARG A 74 7.39 -15.74 6.56
N ARG A 75 7.89 -15.31 7.72
CA ARG A 75 8.90 -16.01 8.50
C ARG A 75 8.26 -16.60 9.75
N THR A 76 8.69 -17.79 10.15
CA THR A 76 8.24 -18.44 11.39
C THR A 76 9.23 -18.27 12.54
N ASP A 77 10.41 -17.73 12.26
CA ASP A 77 11.51 -17.53 13.19
C ASP A 77 11.68 -16.06 13.60
N GLN A 78 10.84 -15.16 13.09
CA GLN A 78 10.83 -13.74 13.41
C GLN A 78 9.39 -13.24 13.53
N ARG A 79 9.17 -12.27 14.42
CA ARG A 79 7.89 -11.57 14.53
C ARG A 79 7.76 -10.55 13.41
N PHE A 80 6.52 -10.25 13.02
CA PHE A 80 6.19 -9.29 11.96
C PHE A 80 6.22 -7.81 12.43
N GLU A 81 6.49 -7.55 13.70
CA GLU A 81 6.53 -6.20 14.27
C GLU A 81 7.91 -5.54 14.09
N ILE A 82 7.93 -4.20 14.09
CA ILE A 82 9.16 -3.41 14.13
C ILE A 82 9.48 -3.14 15.61
N GLU A 83 10.66 -3.57 16.08
CA GLU A 83 11.21 -3.23 17.41
C GLU A 83 11.85 -1.83 17.44
#